data_AF-A0A0D1Y4A5-F1
#
_entry.id   AF-A0A0D1Y4A5-F1
#
_cell.length_a   1.000
_cell.length_b   1.000
_cell.length_c   1.000
_cell.angle_alpha   90.00
_cell.angle_beta   90.00
_cell.angle_gamma   90.00
#
_symmetry.space_group_name_H-M   'P 1'
#
loop_
_entity.id
_entity.type
_entity.pdbx_description
1 polymer ?
#
loop_
_entity_poly.entity_id
_entity_poly.type
_entity_poly.pdbx_seq_one_letter_code
_entity_poly.pdbx_strand_id
1 'polypeptide(L)'
;MLCSSCRRTFLTRMRSLQIHASPSSIRSVATVPSTPNAAPAQAPPSISIEGAQSTTSSKTPGKSQPLSEPHTPSTSTSTATSLPHASKKAASKPKSSVAGGAELKGLGYTKAQPSIKALEDDEYPSWLWTLLDDKNAATGEMKVDLASMTKKARARYDKKQERLLANIPKTVPLHEQSRDLTGPGDDAVTSLQRRQEITKSARAARRRAIREGNFLKSM
;
A
#
# COMPACT_ATOMS: atom_id res chain seq x y z
N MET A 1 -12.38 45.16 1.86
CA MET A 1 -13.82 45.23 2.12
C MET A 1 -14.54 45.45 0.79
N LEU A 2 -15.20 44.43 0.23
CA LEU A 2 -15.90 44.57 -1.05
C LEU A 2 -17.26 45.27 -0.83
N CYS A 3 -17.55 46.29 -1.64
CA CYS A 3 -18.79 47.06 -1.58
C CYS A 3 -20.04 46.20 -1.91
N SER A 4 -21.18 46.54 -1.29
CA SER A 4 -22.48 45.86 -1.50
C SER A 4 -22.91 45.81 -2.97
N SER A 5 -22.56 46.84 -3.76
CA SER A 5 -22.82 46.88 -5.20
C SER A 5 -21.99 45.85 -5.98
N CYS A 6 -20.73 45.62 -5.58
CA CYS A 6 -19.85 44.62 -6.20
C CYS A 6 -20.28 43.18 -5.86
N ARG A 7 -20.89 42.96 -4.70
CA ARG A 7 -21.45 41.64 -4.33
C ARG A 7 -22.65 41.25 -5.18
N ARG A 8 -23.54 42.21 -5.50
CA ARG A 8 -24.75 41.93 -6.29
C ARG A 8 -24.45 41.64 -7.75
N THR A 9 -23.47 42.32 -8.34
CA THR A 9 -23.02 42.08 -9.73
C THR A 9 -22.33 40.73 -9.90
N PHE A 10 -21.59 40.27 -8.89
CA PHE A 10 -20.95 38.95 -8.95
C PHE A 10 -21.97 37.80 -8.94
N LEU A 11 -23.04 37.92 -8.13
CA LEU A 11 -24.07 36.89 -8.02
C LEU A 11 -25.01 36.83 -9.24
N THR A 12 -25.23 37.95 -9.93
CA THR A 12 -26.03 37.98 -11.17
C THR A 12 -25.26 37.39 -12.36
N ARG A 13 -23.94 37.58 -12.43
CA ARG A 13 -23.11 37.00 -13.51
C ARG A 13 -23.01 35.47 -13.42
N MET A 14 -23.01 34.91 -12.21
CA MET A 14 -22.95 33.46 -11.99
C MET A 14 -24.26 32.75 -12.38
N ARG A 15 -25.41 33.43 -12.31
CA ARG A 15 -26.72 32.85 -12.66
C ARG A 15 -26.97 32.74 -14.16
N SER A 16 -26.21 33.44 -15.00
CA SER A 16 -26.39 33.42 -16.46
C SER A 16 -25.69 32.23 -17.16
N LEU A 17 -24.92 31.42 -16.44
CA LEU A 17 -24.19 30.27 -17.02
C LEU A 17 -24.87 28.91 -16.78
N GLN A 18 -26.07 28.89 -16.21
CA GLN A 18 -26.87 27.69 -16.05
C GLN A 18 -28.23 27.88 -16.72
N ILE A 19 -28.30 27.65 -18.03
CA ILE A 19 -29.39 26.97 -18.76
C ILE A 19 -28.84 26.71 -20.17
N HIS A 20 -28.39 25.48 -20.43
CA HIS A 20 -28.59 24.72 -21.66
C HIS A 20 -27.95 23.34 -21.48
N ALA A 21 -28.74 22.40 -20.96
CA ALA A 21 -28.47 20.97 -21.11
C ALA A 21 -29.22 20.49 -22.35
N SER A 22 -28.48 19.94 -23.32
CA SER A 22 -29.03 19.08 -24.38
C SER A 22 -28.02 17.95 -24.61
N PRO A 23 -28.45 16.67 -24.71
CA PRO A 23 -27.54 15.54 -24.78
C PRO A 23 -27.20 15.18 -26.23
N SER A 24 -25.98 15.46 -26.67
CA SER A 24 -25.44 14.90 -27.90
C SER A 24 -24.20 14.07 -27.60
N SER A 25 -24.30 12.79 -27.93
CA SER A 25 -23.24 11.78 -27.90
C SER A 25 -22.03 12.24 -28.73
N ILE A 26 -20.85 12.39 -28.10
CA ILE A 26 -19.60 12.57 -28.84
C ILE A 26 -18.44 11.84 -28.14
N ARG A 27 -17.92 10.85 -28.87
CA ARG A 27 -16.71 10.08 -28.66
C ARG A 27 -15.51 11.03 -28.52
N SER A 28 -14.86 11.07 -27.36
CA SER A 28 -13.67 11.90 -27.16
C SER A 28 -12.39 11.08 -27.36
N VAL A 29 -11.79 11.32 -28.52
CA VAL A 29 -10.41 11.01 -28.89
C VAL A 29 -9.45 11.87 -28.06
N ALA A 30 -8.36 11.27 -27.60
CA ALA A 30 -7.29 11.92 -26.85
C ALA A 30 -6.61 13.01 -27.69
N THR A 31 -6.65 14.25 -27.22
CA THR A 31 -5.92 15.38 -27.80
C THR A 31 -4.62 15.56 -27.02
N VAL A 32 -3.50 15.21 -27.64
CA VAL A 32 -2.15 15.53 -27.15
C VAL A 32 -1.73 16.85 -27.84
N PRO A 33 -1.14 17.83 -27.13
CA PRO A 33 -0.66 19.05 -27.76
C PRO A 33 0.46 18.75 -28.76
N SER A 34 0.27 19.19 -30.01
CA SER A 34 1.24 19.09 -31.09
C SER A 34 2.44 20.01 -30.81
N THR A 35 3.62 19.42 -30.66
CA THR A 35 4.91 20.14 -30.68
C THR A 35 5.43 20.12 -32.12
N PRO A 36 5.71 21.29 -32.74
CA PRO A 36 6.05 21.35 -34.17
C PRO A 36 7.51 20.98 -34.50
N ASN A 37 8.25 20.30 -33.61
CA ASN A 37 9.64 19.94 -33.90
C ASN A 37 10.12 18.68 -33.14
N ALA A 38 9.51 17.53 -33.44
CA ALA A 38 9.99 16.24 -32.99
C ALA A 38 10.63 15.48 -34.17
N ALA A 39 11.93 15.23 -34.08
CA ALA A 39 12.67 14.37 -35.01
C ALA A 39 12.11 12.93 -34.98
N PRO A 40 12.11 12.19 -36.10
CA PRO A 40 11.58 10.82 -36.11
C PRO A 40 12.40 9.91 -35.19
N ALA A 41 11.70 9.21 -34.29
CA ALA A 41 12.27 8.22 -33.39
C ALA A 41 12.77 7.01 -34.19
N GLN A 42 14.08 6.78 -34.19
CA GLN A 42 14.66 5.52 -34.65
C GLN A 42 14.31 4.40 -33.67
N ALA A 43 13.90 3.25 -34.21
CA ALA A 43 13.67 2.04 -33.44
C ALA A 43 14.99 1.52 -32.83
N PRO A 44 14.98 0.99 -31.60
CA PRO A 44 16.18 0.42 -30.99
C PRO A 44 16.62 -0.85 -31.75
N PRO A 45 17.92 -1.06 -32.01
CA PRO A 45 18.38 -2.28 -32.66
C PRO A 45 18.20 -3.49 -31.73
N SER A 46 17.59 -4.53 -32.30
CA SER A 46 17.41 -5.86 -31.72
C SER A 46 18.78 -6.48 -31.40
N ILE A 47 19.00 -6.87 -30.14
CA ILE A 47 20.23 -7.54 -29.69
C ILE A 47 20.09 -9.03 -30.02
N SER A 48 20.69 -9.46 -31.13
CA SER A 48 20.94 -10.88 -31.41
C SER A 48 22.29 -11.30 -30.83
N ILE A 49 22.27 -12.44 -30.14
CA ILE A 49 23.41 -13.19 -29.62
C ILE A 49 23.96 -14.05 -30.77
N GLU A 50 25.27 -13.99 -31.07
CA GLU A 50 26.21 -15.13 -31.24
C GLU A 50 27.52 -14.73 -31.97
N GLY A 51 28.64 -15.30 -31.49
CA GLY A 51 29.67 -15.86 -32.38
C GLY A 51 30.87 -15.00 -32.81
N ALA A 52 31.98 -15.15 -32.08
CA ALA A 52 33.35 -15.42 -32.54
C ALA A 52 34.09 -14.51 -33.59
N GLN A 53 35.30 -14.09 -33.15
CA GLN A 53 36.57 -13.92 -33.88
C GLN A 53 37.00 -12.57 -34.50
N SER A 54 38.06 -12.03 -33.89
CA SER A 54 39.37 -11.65 -34.45
C SER A 54 39.61 -10.40 -35.32
N THR A 55 40.57 -9.61 -34.80
CA THR A 55 41.59 -8.76 -35.46
C THR A 55 41.18 -7.38 -36.00
N THR A 56 41.69 -6.32 -35.36
CA THR A 56 42.79 -5.50 -35.90
C THR A 56 43.21 -4.41 -34.89
N SER A 57 44.51 -4.18 -34.85
CA SER A 57 45.24 -3.32 -33.92
C SER A 57 45.53 -1.96 -34.56
N SER A 58 45.47 -0.86 -33.81
CA SER A 58 46.33 0.30 -34.06
C SER A 58 46.63 1.11 -32.79
N LYS A 59 47.88 1.58 -32.75
CA LYS A 59 48.70 2.10 -31.65
C LYS A 59 48.23 3.43 -31.04
N THR A 60 48.44 3.64 -29.74
CA THR A 60 49.40 4.64 -29.18
C THR A 60 49.53 4.53 -27.64
N PRO A 61 50.67 4.90 -27.03
CA PRO A 61 51.12 4.41 -25.71
C PRO A 61 51.07 5.48 -24.60
N GLY A 62 51.04 5.05 -23.33
CA GLY A 62 51.44 5.95 -22.23
C GLY A 62 51.11 5.50 -20.80
N LYS A 63 52.17 5.08 -20.08
CA LYS A 63 52.35 5.03 -18.61
C LYS A 63 51.86 3.78 -17.83
N SER A 64 52.76 2.78 -17.78
CA SER A 64 53.35 2.12 -16.59
C SER A 64 52.57 2.19 -15.25
N GLN A 65 51.99 1.11 -14.71
CA GLN A 65 52.56 -0.01 -13.88
C GLN A 65 52.41 0.26 -12.35
N PRO A 66 52.43 -0.74 -11.42
CA PRO A 66 52.07 -2.18 -11.40
C PRO A 66 50.90 -2.49 -10.42
N LEU A 67 50.09 -3.56 -10.54
CA LEU A 67 50.29 -5.02 -10.35
C LEU A 67 50.23 -5.51 -8.86
N SER A 68 49.19 -6.33 -8.58
CA SER A 68 49.01 -7.36 -7.52
C SER A 68 48.90 -6.92 -6.04
N GLU A 69 48.18 -7.56 -5.11
CA GLU A 69 47.34 -8.77 -4.99
C GLU A 69 46.60 -8.71 -3.61
N PRO A 70 45.69 -9.64 -3.27
CA PRO A 70 44.77 -9.55 -2.13
C PRO A 70 45.35 -10.09 -0.81
N HIS A 71 44.92 -9.53 0.32
CA HIS A 71 45.22 -10.06 1.65
C HIS A 71 43.94 -10.19 2.49
N THR A 72 43.51 -11.43 2.66
CA THR A 72 42.75 -11.86 3.84
C THR A 72 43.71 -11.98 5.03
N PRO A 73 43.23 -11.74 6.25
CA PRO A 73 43.44 -12.76 7.28
C PRO A 73 42.20 -13.10 8.11
N SER A 74 42.13 -14.37 8.44
CA SER A 74 41.19 -15.10 9.29
C SER A 74 41.32 -14.77 10.80
N THR A 75 40.20 -14.94 11.53
CA THR A 75 40.00 -15.45 12.92
C THR A 75 40.86 -14.81 14.05
N SER A 76 40.33 -14.28 15.17
CA SER A 76 39.66 -15.02 16.27
C SER A 76 39.28 -14.09 17.45
N THR A 77 38.21 -14.48 18.16
CA THR A 77 38.00 -14.40 19.64
C THR A 77 37.80 -13.05 20.38
N SER A 78 36.52 -12.80 20.68
CA SER A 78 35.91 -12.63 22.02
C SER A 78 36.56 -11.73 23.08
N THR A 79 35.82 -10.70 23.48
CA THR A 79 35.58 -10.39 24.91
C THR A 79 34.22 -9.74 25.10
N ALA A 80 33.45 -10.32 26.01
CA ALA A 80 32.16 -9.89 26.47
C ALA A 80 32.23 -8.56 27.24
N THR A 81 31.22 -7.71 27.08
CA THR A 81 30.81 -6.78 28.13
C THR A 81 29.28 -6.78 28.15
N SER A 82 28.78 -7.50 29.14
CA SER A 82 27.39 -7.56 29.56
C SER A 82 26.95 -6.23 30.14
N LEU A 83 25.83 -5.66 29.68
CA LEU A 83 24.94 -4.83 30.50
C LEU A 83 23.48 -5.09 30.06
N PRO A 84 22.51 -5.08 30.99
CA PRO A 84 21.26 -5.82 30.85
C PRO A 84 20.18 -4.93 30.23
N HIS A 85 19.77 -5.21 28.99
CA HIS A 85 18.54 -4.65 28.47
C HIS A 85 17.39 -5.65 28.64
N ALA A 86 16.48 -5.26 29.53
CA ALA A 86 15.26 -5.92 29.91
C ALA A 86 14.59 -6.67 28.74
N SER A 87 14.45 -7.98 28.94
CA SER A 87 13.66 -8.86 28.11
C SER A 87 12.20 -8.38 28.08
N LYS A 88 11.85 -7.60 27.07
CA LYS A 88 10.46 -7.50 26.64
C LYS A 88 10.07 -8.92 26.25
N LYS A 89 9.18 -9.55 27.03
CA LYS A 89 8.63 -10.86 26.69
C LYS A 89 8.09 -10.76 25.27
N ALA A 90 8.79 -11.41 24.34
CA ALA A 90 8.34 -11.53 22.96
C ALA A 90 6.94 -12.16 23.05
N ALA A 91 5.93 -11.44 22.57
CA ALA A 91 4.62 -12.02 22.37
C ALA A 91 4.83 -13.32 21.59
N SER A 92 4.41 -14.45 22.17
CA SER A 92 4.61 -15.76 21.56
C SER A 92 4.03 -15.72 20.14
N LYS A 93 4.87 -15.97 19.13
CA LYS A 93 4.45 -16.05 17.73
C LYS A 93 3.23 -17.00 17.66
N PRO A 94 2.16 -16.64 16.93
CA PRO A 94 1.04 -17.54 16.76
C PRO A 94 1.57 -18.84 16.16
N LYS A 95 1.36 -19.96 16.88
CA LYS A 95 1.88 -21.26 16.49
C LYS A 95 1.15 -21.74 15.24
N SER A 96 1.88 -22.32 14.29
CA SER A 96 1.24 -22.97 13.16
C SER A 96 0.42 -24.18 13.62
N SER A 97 -0.57 -24.54 12.81
CA SER A 97 -1.37 -25.76 13.05
C SER A 97 -0.73 -27.00 12.43
N VAL A 98 0.29 -26.83 11.58
CA VAL A 98 0.95 -27.91 10.83
C VAL A 98 2.38 -28.03 11.32
N ALA A 99 2.76 -29.19 11.85
CA ALA A 99 4.12 -29.42 12.32
C ALA A 99 5.15 -29.39 11.16
N GLY A 100 6.37 -28.97 11.47
CA GLY A 100 7.51 -29.08 10.55
C GLY A 100 7.71 -30.51 10.07
N GLY A 101 8.02 -30.67 8.79
CA GLY A 101 8.18 -31.97 8.12
C GLY A 101 6.89 -32.63 7.61
N ALA A 102 5.71 -32.06 7.90
CA ALA A 102 4.45 -32.61 7.40
C ALA A 102 4.34 -32.49 5.87
N GLU A 103 3.91 -33.56 5.19
CA GLU A 103 3.74 -33.56 3.74
C GLU A 103 2.52 -32.74 3.31
N LEU A 104 2.73 -31.75 2.44
CA LEU A 104 1.69 -30.88 1.91
C LEU A 104 1.08 -31.54 0.66
N LYS A 105 -0.04 -32.23 0.87
CA LYS A 105 -0.77 -32.92 -0.19
C LYS A 105 -1.33 -31.92 -1.22
N GLY A 106 -1.24 -32.28 -2.50
CA GLY A 106 -1.87 -31.53 -3.60
C GLY A 106 -1.06 -30.35 -4.16
N LEU A 107 0.17 -30.10 -3.70
CA LEU A 107 1.03 -29.04 -4.26
C LEU A 107 1.91 -29.50 -5.44
N GLY A 108 2.30 -30.77 -5.47
CA GLY A 108 3.15 -31.34 -6.52
C GLY A 108 2.38 -31.70 -7.79
N TYR A 109 2.03 -30.69 -8.60
CA TYR A 109 1.29 -30.90 -9.87
C TYR A 109 2.18 -31.44 -11.01
N THR A 110 3.49 -31.38 -10.88
CA THR A 110 4.46 -31.90 -11.86
C THR A 110 4.84 -33.35 -11.54
N LYS A 111 4.93 -34.19 -12.58
CA LYS A 111 5.41 -35.57 -12.45
C LYS A 111 6.89 -35.59 -12.03
N ALA A 112 7.27 -36.56 -11.20
CA ALA A 112 8.65 -36.81 -10.75
C ALA A 112 9.30 -35.74 -9.85
N GLN A 113 8.52 -34.91 -9.14
CA GLN A 113 9.05 -34.08 -8.06
C GLN A 113 8.83 -34.75 -6.69
N PRO A 114 9.74 -34.56 -5.72
CA PRO A 114 9.56 -35.07 -4.36
C PRO A 114 8.35 -34.41 -3.67
N SER A 115 7.79 -35.09 -2.66
CA SER A 115 6.71 -34.53 -1.85
C SER A 115 7.18 -33.23 -1.17
N ILE A 116 6.43 -32.16 -1.36
CA ILE A 116 6.70 -30.87 -0.70
C ILE A 116 6.34 -31.03 0.78
N LYS A 117 7.30 -30.75 1.66
CA LYS A 117 7.13 -30.81 3.11
C LYS A 117 7.09 -29.41 3.70
N ALA A 118 6.31 -29.23 4.75
CA ALA A 118 6.33 -28.02 5.56
C ALA A 118 7.68 -27.89 6.26
N LEU A 119 8.20 -26.67 6.36
CA LEU A 119 9.39 -26.34 7.15
C LEU A 119 8.97 -25.97 8.58
N GLU A 120 9.92 -25.75 9.47
CA GLU A 120 9.67 -25.20 10.80
C GLU A 120 9.16 -23.75 10.76
N ASP A 121 8.35 -23.36 11.75
CA ASP A 121 7.72 -22.04 11.85
C ASP A 121 8.70 -20.87 11.79
N ASP A 122 9.95 -21.08 12.24
CA ASP A 122 11.00 -20.08 12.28
C ASP A 122 11.70 -19.87 10.93
N GLU A 123 11.63 -20.86 10.03
CA GLU A 123 12.19 -20.73 8.67
C GLU A 123 11.26 -19.93 7.75
N TYR A 124 9.97 -19.86 8.10
CA TYR A 124 9.03 -19.05 7.35
C TYR A 124 9.22 -17.55 7.63
N PRO A 125 9.09 -16.70 6.59
CA PRO A 125 9.15 -15.26 6.76
C PRO A 125 8.09 -14.74 7.75
N SER A 126 8.45 -13.73 8.54
CA SER A 126 7.59 -13.17 9.58
C SER A 126 6.24 -12.61 9.07
N TRP A 127 6.19 -12.14 7.82
CA TRP A 127 4.96 -11.60 7.23
C TRP A 127 3.85 -12.66 7.09
N LEU A 128 4.19 -13.96 6.99
CA LEU A 128 3.22 -15.05 6.88
C LEU A 128 2.25 -15.05 8.06
N TRP A 129 2.79 -14.83 9.26
CA TRP A 129 2.02 -14.85 10.50
C TRP A 129 1.10 -13.64 10.65
N THR A 130 1.37 -12.54 9.94
CA THR A 130 0.56 -11.30 9.98
C THR A 130 -0.60 -11.29 8.99
N LEU A 131 -0.67 -12.25 8.04
CA LEU A 131 -1.69 -12.25 6.98
C LEU A 131 -3.12 -12.44 7.48
N LEU A 132 -3.30 -13.09 8.63
CA LEU A 132 -4.63 -13.36 9.19
C LEU A 132 -5.17 -12.19 10.02
N ASP A 133 -4.30 -11.28 10.46
CA ASP A 133 -4.68 -10.17 11.35
C ASP A 133 -5.71 -9.24 10.68
N ASP A 134 -5.57 -8.99 9.37
CA ASP A 134 -6.49 -8.19 8.58
C ASP A 134 -7.94 -8.74 8.57
N LYS A 135 -8.10 -10.07 8.66
CA LYS A 135 -9.42 -10.74 8.65
C LYS A 135 -10.02 -10.81 10.05
N ASN A 136 -9.17 -11.01 11.06
CA ASN A 136 -9.60 -11.15 12.45
C ASN A 136 -10.02 -9.80 13.06
N ALA A 137 -9.40 -8.69 12.66
CA ALA A 137 -9.77 -7.35 13.13
C ALA A 137 -11.25 -6.98 12.85
N ALA A 138 -11.86 -7.52 11.78
CA ALA A 138 -13.26 -7.28 11.46
C ALA A 138 -14.27 -8.09 12.32
N THR A 139 -13.80 -9.12 13.04
CA THR A 139 -14.65 -10.10 13.73
C THR A 139 -14.54 -10.02 15.26
N GLY A 140 -13.50 -9.34 15.78
CA GLY A 140 -13.17 -9.31 17.21
C GLY A 140 -14.01 -8.36 18.08
N GLU A 141 -14.92 -7.57 17.49
CA GLU A 141 -15.83 -6.74 18.25
C GLU A 141 -16.96 -7.64 18.78
N MET A 142 -16.88 -8.06 20.05
CA MET A 142 -17.97 -8.75 20.75
C MET A 142 -19.22 -7.85 20.74
N LYS A 143 -19.99 -7.94 19.67
CA LYS A 143 -21.20 -7.18 19.45
C LYS A 143 -22.24 -7.75 20.41
N VAL A 144 -22.53 -7.01 21.48
CA VAL A 144 -23.63 -7.33 22.39
C VAL A 144 -24.88 -7.52 21.52
N ASP A 145 -25.49 -8.70 21.55
CA ASP A 145 -26.65 -9.00 20.72
C ASP A 145 -27.87 -8.23 21.24
N LEU A 146 -28.07 -7.03 20.70
CA LEU A 146 -29.17 -6.15 21.06
C LEU A 146 -30.53 -6.79 20.79
N ALA A 147 -30.64 -7.73 19.84
CA ALA A 147 -31.89 -8.39 19.50
C ALA A 147 -32.42 -9.30 20.61
N SER A 148 -31.53 -9.92 21.39
CA SER A 148 -31.89 -10.75 22.55
C SER A 148 -32.38 -9.93 23.77
N MET A 149 -32.08 -8.64 23.83
CA MET A 149 -32.36 -7.78 24.99
C MET A 149 -33.78 -7.22 24.98
N THR A 150 -34.36 -7.04 26.17
CA THR A 150 -35.66 -6.37 26.35
C THR A 150 -35.58 -4.89 25.95
N LYS A 151 -36.71 -4.28 25.54
CA LYS A 151 -36.77 -2.86 25.11
C LYS A 151 -36.16 -1.89 26.13
N LYS A 152 -36.39 -2.13 27.42
CA LYS A 152 -35.84 -1.31 28.51
C LYS A 152 -34.33 -1.49 28.69
N ALA A 153 -33.82 -2.70 28.47
CA ALA A 153 -32.38 -2.98 28.51
C ALA A 153 -31.65 -2.32 27.34
N ARG A 154 -32.23 -2.36 26.12
CA ARG A 154 -31.72 -1.65 24.94
C ARG A 154 -31.61 -0.14 25.20
N ALA A 155 -32.69 0.49 25.67
CA ALA A 155 -32.67 1.93 25.97
C ALA A 155 -31.61 2.33 27.03
N ARG A 156 -31.36 1.48 28.03
CA ARG A 156 -30.29 1.71 29.02
C ARG A 156 -28.91 1.53 28.42
N TYR A 157 -28.73 0.54 27.55
CA TYR A 157 -27.49 0.32 26.81
C TYR A 157 -27.20 1.51 25.89
N ASP A 158 -28.17 1.96 25.10
CA ASP A 158 -28.02 3.10 24.19
C ASP A 158 -27.66 4.37 24.95
N LYS A 159 -28.38 4.69 26.04
CA LYS A 159 -28.05 5.84 26.90
C LYS A 159 -26.65 5.74 27.53
N LYS A 160 -26.18 4.52 27.84
CA LYS A 160 -24.81 4.29 28.34
C LYS A 160 -23.80 4.49 27.23
N GLN A 161 -24.05 3.97 26.03
CA GLN A 161 -23.20 4.15 24.85
C GLN A 161 -23.12 5.61 24.43
N GLU A 162 -24.23 6.34 24.39
CA GLU A 162 -24.27 7.78 24.08
C GLU A 162 -23.40 8.59 25.04
N ARG A 163 -23.43 8.28 26.34
CA ARG A 163 -22.57 8.94 27.34
C ARG A 163 -21.08 8.64 27.09
N LEU A 164 -20.75 7.43 26.68
CA LEU A 164 -19.38 7.07 26.34
C LEU A 164 -18.93 7.76 25.04
N LEU A 165 -19.78 7.76 24.02
CA LEU A 165 -19.53 8.38 22.72
C LEU A 165 -19.47 9.91 22.77
N ALA A 166 -20.23 10.55 23.67
CA ALA A 166 -20.23 12.00 23.84
C ALA A 166 -18.84 12.55 24.21
N ASN A 167 -18.02 11.76 24.89
CA ASN A 167 -16.67 12.13 25.30
C ASN A 167 -15.60 11.78 24.25
N ILE A 168 -15.94 11.04 23.20
CA ILE A 168 -14.99 10.56 22.20
C ILE A 168 -15.09 11.45 20.94
N PRO A 169 -13.99 12.07 20.49
CA PRO A 169 -14.00 12.86 19.27
C PRO A 169 -14.29 11.99 18.04
N LYS A 170 -15.08 12.51 17.10
CA LYS A 170 -15.44 11.79 15.87
C LYS A 170 -14.20 11.57 15.00
N THR A 171 -13.90 10.31 14.70
CA THR A 171 -12.79 9.96 13.80
C THR A 171 -13.15 10.29 12.35
N VAL A 172 -12.51 11.30 11.80
CA VAL A 172 -12.61 11.63 10.37
C VAL A 172 -11.76 10.64 9.56
N PRO A 173 -12.31 10.00 8.52
CA PRO A 173 -11.56 9.10 7.64
C PRO A 173 -10.31 9.77 7.05
N LEU A 174 -9.22 9.02 6.93
CA LEU A 174 -7.91 9.56 6.54
C LEU A 174 -7.92 10.33 5.20
N HIS A 175 -8.68 9.85 4.20
CA HIS A 175 -8.80 10.50 2.89
C HIS A 175 -9.65 11.78 2.88
N GLU A 176 -10.38 12.07 3.95
CA GLU A 176 -11.14 13.32 4.13
C GLU A 176 -10.35 14.36 4.96
N GLN A 177 -9.23 13.96 5.56
CA GLN A 177 -8.40 14.86 6.36
C GLN A 177 -7.57 15.78 5.46
N SER A 178 -7.49 17.06 5.82
CA SER A 178 -6.67 18.08 5.13
C SER A 178 -5.31 18.30 5.78
N ARG A 179 -4.81 17.32 6.55
CA ARG A 179 -3.50 17.42 7.21
C ARG A 179 -2.40 17.00 6.23
N ASP A 180 -1.23 17.61 6.39
CA ASP A 180 -0.06 17.28 5.58
C ASP A 180 0.33 15.82 5.79
N LEU A 181 0.56 15.10 4.69
CA LEU A 181 0.94 13.69 4.74
C LEU A 181 2.38 13.47 5.22
N THR A 182 3.24 14.46 5.03
CA THR A 182 4.69 14.37 5.29
C THR A 182 5.14 15.69 5.88
N GLY A 183 5.61 15.65 7.13
CA GLY A 183 6.15 16.79 7.83
C GLY A 183 7.64 16.99 7.54
N PRO A 184 8.20 18.15 7.96
CA PRO A 184 9.64 18.40 7.87
C PRO A 184 10.39 17.43 8.80
N GLY A 185 11.13 16.49 8.22
CA GLY A 185 11.92 15.48 8.94
C GLY A 185 11.41 14.04 8.85
N ASP A 186 10.32 13.79 8.13
CA ASP A 186 9.82 12.42 7.89
C ASP A 186 10.64 11.69 6.81
N ASP A 187 10.95 10.41 7.06
CA ASP A 187 11.65 9.54 6.11
C ASP A 187 10.81 9.27 4.86
N ALA A 188 11.49 9.10 3.71
CA ALA A 188 10.84 8.78 2.44
C ALA A 188 9.94 7.54 2.53
N VAL A 189 10.34 6.50 3.26
CA VAL A 189 9.56 5.27 3.44
C VAL A 189 8.23 5.53 4.17
N THR A 190 8.26 6.33 5.24
CA THR A 190 7.06 6.69 6.00
C THR A 190 6.10 7.52 5.16
N SER A 191 6.64 8.41 4.33
CA SER A 191 5.84 9.22 3.39
C SER A 191 5.09 8.34 2.39
N LEU A 192 5.73 7.29 1.87
CA LEU A 192 5.11 6.35 0.94
C LEU A 192 4.03 5.51 1.62
N GLN A 193 4.28 5.04 2.85
CA GLN A 193 3.29 4.29 3.62
C GLN A 193 2.02 5.10 3.88
N ARG A 194 2.14 6.36 4.33
CA ARG A 194 0.98 7.24 4.56
C ARG A 194 0.19 7.51 3.27
N ARG A 195 0.88 7.71 2.14
CA ARG A 195 0.22 7.83 0.81
C ARG A 195 -0.55 6.56 0.44
N GLN A 196 0.01 5.38 0.72
CA GLN A 196 -0.67 4.10 0.50
C GLN A 196 -1.90 3.95 1.41
N GLU A 197 -1.84 4.38 2.66
CA GLU A 197 -2.98 4.36 3.59
C GLU A 197 -4.13 5.24 3.11
N ILE A 198 -3.84 6.45 2.63
CA ILE A 198 -4.85 7.33 2.01
C ILE A 198 -5.49 6.63 0.82
N THR A 199 -4.67 6.06 -0.07
CA THR A 199 -5.14 5.33 -1.26
C THR A 199 -6.04 4.15 -0.88
N LYS A 200 -5.65 3.38 0.15
CA LYS A 200 -6.45 2.26 0.67
C LYS A 200 -7.79 2.74 1.23
N SER A 201 -7.79 3.81 2.04
CA SER A 201 -9.01 4.34 2.65
C SER A 201 -9.98 4.92 1.60
N ALA A 202 -9.48 5.69 0.62
CA ALA A 202 -10.27 6.23 -0.48
C ALA A 202 -10.84 5.12 -1.37
N ARG A 203 -10.06 4.07 -1.64
CA ARG A 203 -10.53 2.89 -2.39
C ARG A 203 -11.65 2.17 -1.63
N ALA A 204 -11.53 2.01 -0.31
CA ALA A 204 -12.57 1.39 0.51
C ALA A 204 -13.87 2.20 0.48
N ALA A 205 -13.79 3.53 0.60
CA ALA A 205 -14.94 4.42 0.48
C ALA A 205 -15.61 4.31 -0.90
N ARG A 206 -14.81 4.32 -1.99
CA ARG A 206 -15.33 4.13 -3.36
C ARG A 206 -16.03 2.79 -3.53
N ARG A 207 -15.47 1.70 -3.01
CA ARG A 207 -16.10 0.37 -3.06
C ARG A 207 -17.42 0.31 -2.27
N ARG A 208 -17.53 1.05 -1.16
CA ARG A 208 -18.80 1.18 -0.40
C ARG A 208 -19.83 1.95 -1.22
N ALA A 209 -19.46 3.10 -1.77
CA ALA A 209 -20.35 3.91 -2.61
C ALA A 209 -20.84 3.17 -3.86
N ILE A 210 -19.98 2.39 -4.52
CA ILE A 210 -20.39 1.54 -5.66
C ILE A 210 -21.39 0.48 -5.22
N ARG A 211 -21.16 -0.18 -4.07
CA ARG A 211 -22.09 -1.20 -3.57
C ARG A 211 -23.45 -0.59 -3.22
N GLU A 212 -23.47 0.56 -2.56
CA GLU A 212 -24.69 1.28 -2.23
C GLU A 212 -25.41 1.76 -3.50
N GLY A 213 -24.69 2.36 -4.46
CA GLY A 213 -25.26 2.80 -5.73
C GLY A 213 -25.85 1.65 -6.54
N ASN A 214 -25.16 0.49 -6.57
CA ASN A 214 -25.69 -0.71 -7.22
C ASN A 214 -26.93 -1.23 -6.50
N PHE A 215 -26.92 -1.26 -5.16
CA PHE A 215 -28.05 -1.70 -4.36
C PHE A 215 -29.28 -0.80 -4.59
N LEU A 216 -29.12 0.52 -4.47
CA LEU A 216 -30.18 1.50 -4.68
C LEU A 216 -30.69 1.53 -6.13
N LYS A 217 -29.86 1.16 -7.10
CA LYS A 217 -30.27 1.04 -8.50
C LYS A 217 -31.02 -0.25 -8.81
N SER A 218 -30.84 -1.29 -7.99
CA SER A 218 -31.52 -2.58 -8.13
C SER A 218 -32.81 -2.71 -7.29
N MET A 219 -33.04 -1.79 -6.35
CA MET A 219 -34.31 -1.62 -5.64
C MET A 219 -35.30 -0.81 -6.47
#